data_AF-A0A969KW03-F1
#
_entry.id   AF-A0A969KW03-F1
#
_cell.length_a   1.000
_cell.length_b   1.000
_cell.length_c   1.000
_cell.angle_alpha   90.00
_cell.angle_beta   90.00
_cell.angle_gamma   90.00
#
_symmetry.space_group_name_H-M   'P 1'
#
loop_
_entity.id
_entity.type
_entity.pdbx_description
1 polymer ?
#
loop_
_entity_poly.entity_id
_entity_poly.type
_entity_poly.pdbx_seq_one_letter_code
_entity_poly.pdbx_strand_id
1 'polypeptide(L)'
;MSEQSTNWQGAIASSNDERHGQTHIQLRIPKQFHQEPIISNLITQYDLTVNITAALLSANAREDGWFDLELYGTTQQINSALVYLNDLNLEIWRDSDPQVENW
;
A
#
# COMPACT_ATOMS: atom_id res chain seq x y z
N MET A 1 3.72 17.13 52.97
CA MET A 1 3.10 15.95 52.34
C MET A 1 3.44 15.99 50.86
N SER A 2 4.32 15.07 50.47
CA SER A 2 4.66 14.74 49.09
C SER A 2 3.50 13.96 48.48
N GLU A 3 3.10 14.25 47.24
CA GLU A 3 2.40 13.34 46.31
C GLU A 3 1.94 14.12 45.07
N GLN A 4 2.06 13.67 43.83
CA GLN A 4 2.84 12.63 43.17
C GLN A 4 2.71 13.02 41.68
N SER A 5 3.81 12.90 40.95
CA SER A 5 3.97 13.30 39.55
C SER A 5 2.92 12.63 38.65
N THR A 6 2.18 13.42 37.87
CA THR A 6 1.37 12.87 36.78
C THR A 6 2.30 12.38 35.67
N ASN A 7 2.31 11.07 35.54
CA ASN A 7 3.13 10.29 34.62
C ASN A 7 2.61 10.44 33.18
N TRP A 8 3.30 11.22 32.35
CA TRP A 8 3.03 11.32 30.90
C TRP A 8 3.68 10.14 30.16
N GLN A 9 3.08 8.95 30.26
CA GLN A 9 3.51 7.76 29.49
C GLN A 9 2.67 7.50 28.23
N GLY A 10 1.97 8.52 27.72
CA GLY A 10 1.17 8.43 26.49
C GLY A 10 1.85 8.90 25.20
N ALA A 11 3.08 9.41 25.24
CA ALA A 11 3.69 10.14 24.11
C ALA A 11 4.74 9.36 23.29
N ILE A 12 4.79 8.03 23.38
CA ILE A 12 5.82 7.20 22.70
C ILE A 12 5.23 6.18 21.71
N ALA A 13 4.02 6.41 21.20
CA ALA A 13 3.44 5.65 20.10
C ALA A 13 3.55 6.37 18.72
N SER A 14 4.31 7.46 18.62
CA SER A 14 4.26 8.38 17.46
C SER A 14 5.57 8.45 16.67
N SER A 15 6.13 7.32 16.22
CA SER A 15 7.33 7.40 15.38
C SER A 15 7.41 6.44 14.20
N ASN A 16 6.57 5.41 14.13
CA ASN A 16 6.58 4.46 13.01
C ASN A 16 5.39 4.66 12.05
N ASP A 17 4.23 5.11 12.55
CA ASP A 17 3.02 5.32 11.73
C ASP A 17 3.10 6.55 10.82
N GLU A 18 3.97 7.52 11.11
CA GLU A 18 4.16 8.73 10.26
C GLU A 18 5.33 8.61 9.28
N ARG A 19 6.09 7.50 9.32
CA ARG A 19 7.20 7.28 8.40
C ARG A 19 6.63 7.08 7.01
N HIS A 20 6.86 8.06 6.15
CA HIS A 20 6.57 7.98 4.74
C HIS A 20 7.49 6.93 4.11
N GLY A 21 6.91 6.07 3.30
CA GLY A 21 7.58 4.99 2.61
C GLY A 21 7.14 4.91 1.16
N GLN A 22 7.84 4.07 0.42
CA GLN A 22 7.51 3.68 -0.94
C GLN A 22 7.50 2.15 -1.02
N THR A 23 6.58 1.59 -1.81
CA THR A 23 6.60 0.16 -2.12
C THR A 23 6.22 -0.04 -3.58
N HIS A 24 7.00 -0.86 -4.29
CA HIS A 24 6.67 -1.31 -5.64
C HIS A 24 5.95 -2.65 -5.57
N ILE A 25 4.84 -2.78 -6.31
CA ILE A 25 4.10 -4.04 -6.45
C ILE A 25 3.75 -4.30 -7.90
N GLN A 26 3.72 -5.57 -8.27
CA GLN A 26 2.97 -6.04 -9.43
C GLN A 26 1.62 -6.55 -8.94
N LEU A 27 0.55 -6.11 -9.59
CA LEU A 27 -0.83 -6.43 -9.23
C LEU A 27 -1.54 -7.06 -10.42
N ARG A 28 -2.08 -8.26 -10.22
CA ARG A 28 -3.02 -8.88 -11.16
C ARG A 28 -4.44 -8.58 -10.70
N ILE A 29 -5.23 -7.92 -11.56
CA ILE A 29 -6.66 -7.69 -11.35
C ILE A 29 -7.43 -8.65 -12.25
N PRO A 30 -8.06 -9.69 -11.68
CA PRO A 30 -8.88 -10.61 -12.45
C PRO A 30 -10.06 -9.91 -13.10
N LYS A 31 -10.49 -10.40 -14.27
CA LYS A 31 -11.54 -9.76 -15.07
C LYS A 31 -12.87 -9.54 -14.36
N GLN A 32 -13.21 -10.36 -13.37
CA GLN A 32 -14.43 -10.18 -12.57
C GLN A 32 -14.42 -8.88 -11.74
N PHE A 33 -13.25 -8.29 -11.50
CA PHE A 33 -13.08 -7.04 -10.76
C PHE A 33 -13.00 -5.80 -11.67
N HIS A 34 -13.21 -5.93 -12.99
CA HIS A 34 -13.10 -4.78 -13.91
C HIS A 34 -14.13 -3.66 -13.67
N GLN A 35 -15.24 -3.95 -12.99
CA GLN A 35 -16.21 -2.93 -12.59
C GLN A 35 -15.93 -2.34 -11.20
N GLU A 36 -14.94 -2.89 -10.48
CA GLU A 36 -14.57 -2.44 -9.16
C GLU A 36 -13.43 -1.40 -9.24
N PRO A 37 -13.53 -0.28 -8.51
CA PRO A 37 -12.55 0.80 -8.58
C PRO A 37 -11.31 0.50 -7.70
N ILE A 38 -10.67 -0.66 -7.89
CA ILE A 38 -9.61 -1.18 -7.01
C ILE A 38 -8.48 -0.15 -6.81
N ILE A 39 -7.90 0.36 -7.90
CA ILE A 39 -6.80 1.33 -7.82
C ILE A 39 -7.27 2.67 -7.25
N SER A 40 -8.48 3.13 -7.59
CA SER A 40 -9.03 4.35 -7.01
C SER A 40 -9.29 4.23 -5.51
N ASN A 41 -9.67 3.04 -5.03
CA ASN A 41 -9.85 2.79 -3.60
C ASN A 41 -8.52 2.87 -2.83
N LEU A 42 -7.39 2.45 -3.43
CA LEU A 42 -6.06 2.66 -2.82
C LEU A 42 -5.82 4.14 -2.53
N ILE A 43 -6.26 5.03 -3.41
CA ILE A 43 -6.12 6.48 -3.25
C ILE A 43 -7.13 6.99 -2.22
N THR A 44 -8.43 6.72 -2.42
CA THR A 44 -9.48 7.42 -1.66
C THR A 44 -9.74 6.82 -0.27
N GLN A 45 -9.50 5.53 -0.07
CA GLN A 45 -9.78 4.84 1.19
C GLN A 45 -8.54 4.64 2.06
N TYR A 46 -7.37 4.56 1.44
CA TYR A 46 -6.09 4.32 2.12
C TYR A 46 -5.12 5.51 2.04
N ASP A 47 -5.55 6.62 1.41
CA ASP A 47 -4.80 7.88 1.34
C ASP A 47 -3.40 7.72 0.73
N LEU A 48 -3.31 6.86 -0.30
CA LEU A 48 -2.07 6.64 -1.04
C LEU A 48 -1.98 7.51 -2.29
N THR A 49 -0.77 7.94 -2.60
CA THR A 49 -0.42 8.32 -3.97
C THR A 49 -0.01 7.06 -4.72
N VAL A 50 -0.64 6.82 -5.87
CA VAL A 50 -0.37 5.65 -6.72
C VAL A 50 0.21 6.12 -8.06
N ASN A 51 1.40 5.65 -8.40
CA ASN A 51 1.99 5.81 -9.72
C ASN A 51 1.89 4.49 -10.49
N ILE A 52 1.34 4.52 -11.70
CA ILE A 52 1.24 3.34 -12.58
C ILE A 52 2.43 3.39 -13.53
N THR A 53 3.43 2.54 -13.29
CA THR A 53 4.68 2.52 -14.07
C THR A 53 4.55 1.70 -15.34
N ALA A 54 3.73 0.64 -15.32
CA ALA A 54 3.34 -0.13 -16.49
C ALA A 54 1.95 -0.75 -16.31
N ALA A 55 1.27 -1.02 -17.43
CA ALA A 55 0.01 -1.74 -17.42
C ALA A 55 -0.17 -2.57 -18.70
N LEU A 56 -0.71 -3.77 -18.54
CA LEU A 56 -1.18 -4.61 -19.64
C LEU A 56 -2.68 -4.86 -19.44
N LEU A 57 -3.48 -4.28 -20.33
CA LEU A 57 -4.93 -4.38 -20.34
C LEU A 57 -5.41 -5.00 -21.66
N SER A 58 -6.26 -6.02 -21.60
CA SER A 58 -6.89 -6.54 -22.81
C SER A 58 -7.86 -5.52 -23.40
N ALA A 59 -7.86 -5.34 -24.72
CA ALA A 59 -8.61 -4.28 -25.42
C ALA A 59 -10.14 -4.28 -25.19
N ASN A 60 -10.68 -5.32 -24.56
CA ASN A 60 -12.10 -5.45 -24.20
C ASN A 60 -12.33 -5.87 -22.75
N ALA A 61 -11.30 -5.78 -21.89
CA ALA A 61 -11.38 -6.19 -20.49
C ALA A 61 -11.91 -7.64 -20.33
N ARG A 62 -11.55 -8.52 -21.28
CA ARG A 62 -11.98 -9.93 -21.33
C ARG A 62 -11.05 -10.86 -20.57
N GLU A 63 -9.81 -10.42 -20.43
CA GLU A 63 -8.75 -11.07 -19.68
C GLU A 63 -8.29 -10.16 -18.55
N ASP A 64 -7.60 -10.75 -17.59
CA ASP A 64 -7.08 -10.07 -16.42
C ASP A 64 -6.15 -8.91 -16.80
N GLY A 65 -6.16 -7.87 -15.97
CA GLY A 65 -5.25 -6.75 -16.07
C GLY A 65 -4.00 -6.98 -15.22
N TRP A 66 -2.84 -6.57 -15.73
CA TRP A 66 -1.58 -6.56 -15.00
C TRP A 66 -1.10 -5.12 -14.83
N PHE A 67 -0.68 -4.76 -13.63
CA PHE A 67 -0.26 -3.40 -13.29
C PHE A 67 1.02 -3.44 -12.48
N ASP A 68 2.00 -2.66 -12.89
CA ASP A 68 3.15 -2.33 -12.05
C ASP A 68 2.86 -0.98 -11.40
N LEU A 69 2.89 -0.95 -10.06
CA LEU A 69 2.47 0.17 -9.24
C LEU A 69 3.57 0.56 -8.25
N GLU A 70 3.86 1.86 -8.15
CA GLU A 70 4.56 2.42 -7.01
C GLU A 70 3.56 3.10 -6.08
N LEU A 71 3.57 2.69 -4.81
CA LEU A 71 2.71 3.21 -3.76
C LEU A 71 3.51 4.13 -2.84
N TYR A 72 2.99 5.32 -2.59
CA TYR A 72 3.57 6.29 -1.66
C TYR A 72 2.55 6.69 -0.60
N GLY A 73 2.99 6.72 0.65
CA GLY A 73 2.18 7.05 1.82
C GLY A 73 2.94 6.72 3.09
N THR A 74 2.30 6.76 4.25
CA THR A 74 2.91 6.24 5.46
C THR A 74 3.01 4.72 5.44
N THR A 75 3.92 4.17 6.24
CA THR A 75 4.08 2.72 6.39
C THR A 75 2.77 2.05 6.80
N GLN A 76 1.98 2.71 7.65
CA GLN A 76 0.67 2.23 8.07
C GLN A 76 -0.34 2.23 6.90
N GLN A 77 -0.44 3.34 6.16
CA GLN A 77 -1.33 3.45 4.99
C GLN A 77 -1.03 2.39 3.94
N ILE A 78 0.27 2.21 3.61
CA ILE A 78 0.73 1.20 2.64
C ILE A 78 0.35 -0.20 3.14
N ASN A 79 0.63 -0.53 4.40
CA ASN A 79 0.28 -1.84 4.95
C ASN A 79 -1.23 -2.11 4.94
N SER A 80 -2.05 -1.12 5.31
CA SER A 80 -3.52 -1.25 5.28
C SER A 80 -4.04 -1.47 3.85
N ALA A 81 -3.48 -0.78 2.86
CA ALA A 81 -3.84 -0.98 1.46
C ALA A 81 -3.43 -2.37 0.93
N LEU A 82 -2.29 -2.89 1.37
CA LEU A 82 -1.83 -4.24 1.01
C LEU A 82 -2.71 -5.33 1.65
N VAL A 83 -3.20 -5.10 2.87
CA VAL A 83 -4.20 -5.99 3.50
C VAL A 83 -5.50 -5.99 2.69
N TYR A 84 -5.98 -4.83 2.25
CA TYR A 84 -7.16 -4.73 1.38
C TYR A 84 -7.03 -5.54 0.08
N LEU A 85 -5.89 -5.44 -0.61
CA LEU A 85 -5.65 -6.22 -1.83
C LEU A 85 -5.64 -7.73 -1.54
N ASN A 86 -5.07 -8.13 -0.41
CA ASN A 86 -5.08 -9.53 0.03
C ASN A 86 -6.48 -10.02 0.43
N ASP A 87 -7.30 -9.20 1.09
CA ASP A 87 -8.68 -9.55 1.49
C ASP A 87 -9.59 -9.77 0.28
N LEU A 88 -9.31 -9.06 -0.83
CA LEU A 88 -9.94 -9.30 -2.13
C LEU A 88 -9.40 -10.56 -2.85
N ASN A 89 -8.41 -11.24 -2.27
CA ASN A 89 -7.67 -12.35 -2.86
C ASN A 89 -7.04 -11.99 -4.22
N LEU A 90 -6.55 -10.74 -4.36
CA LEU A 90 -5.79 -10.33 -5.53
C LEU A 90 -4.35 -10.81 -5.41
N GLU A 91 -3.77 -11.23 -6.53
CA GLU A 91 -2.36 -11.63 -6.55
C GLU A 91 -1.46 -10.40 -6.62
N ILE A 92 -0.57 -10.30 -5.63
CA ILE A 92 0.44 -9.26 -5.54
C ILE A 92 1.84 -9.87 -5.47
N TRP A 93 2.77 -9.33 -6.25
CA TRP A 93 4.19 -9.63 -6.17
C TRP A 93 4.93 -8.39 -5.71
N ARG A 94 5.89 -8.56 -4.81
CA ARG A 94 6.75 -7.47 -4.33
C ARG A 94 8.17 -7.75 -4.76
N ASP A 95 8.84 -6.72 -5.25
CA ASP A 95 10.29 -6.80 -5.36
C ASP A 95 10.85 -6.93 -3.94
N SER A 96 11.52 -8.05 -3.70
CA SER A 96 12.07 -8.37 -2.38
C SER A 96 13.35 -7.56 -2.20
N ASP A 97 13.22 -6.36 -1.61
CA ASP A 97 14.28 -5.45 -1.14
C ASP A 97 15.29 -4.97 -2.22
N PRO A 98 15.63 -3.68 -2.31
CA PRO A 98 16.78 -3.26 -3.09
C PRO A 98 17.98 -4.07 -2.60
N GLN A 99 18.73 -4.68 -3.52
CA GLN A 99 20.13 -4.95 -3.21
C GLN A 99 20.70 -3.64 -2.66
N VAL A 100 21.09 -3.65 -1.40
CA VAL A 100 21.89 -2.58 -0.81
C VAL A 100 23.06 -2.38 -1.77
N GLU A 101 22.99 -1.34 -2.60
CA GLU A 101 24.14 -0.86 -3.35
C GLU A 101 25.14 -0.42 -2.28
N ASN A 102 26.02 -1.35 -1.93
CA ASN A 102 27.22 -1.06 -1.15
C ASN A 102 28.06 -0.08 -1.97
N TRP A 103 27.94 1.20 -1.64
CA TRP A 103 28.94 2.22 -1.93
C TRP A 103 29.99 2.24 -0.83
#